data_AF-A0AAN8GHA7-F1
#
_entry.id   AF-A0AAN8GHA7-F1
#
_cell.length_a   1.000
_cell.length_b   1.000
_cell.length_c   1.000
_cell.angle_alpha   90.00
_cell.angle_beta   90.00
_cell.angle_gamma   90.00
#
_symmetry.space_group_name_H-M   'P 1'
#
loop_
_entity.id
_entity.type
_entity.pdbx_description
1 polymer ?
#
loop_
_entity_poly.entity_id
_entity_poly.type
_entity_poly.pdbx_seq_one_letter_code
_entity_poly.pdbx_strand_id
1 'polypeptide(L)'
;MSKLYSFTYREREKQKKATNTPKKPPEIEIIECRKTSNEQSPTISSSNDAFDFGPSPSNRRSSTSPNQLFVKLQFPKKKHTVRTNTLKKANNKIYQLREEIKKLKKAKRKYEKRCERMTKKKPPTVESTIITQEEMTPKSKTKHELRQAGISSKRMKPSIVKKLIMSNAIINEVKETKRLNTEESKRRILYGVVSGKIIKKYRCMSIVEKEMALSRKSLRRNNSKNLQ
;
A
#
# COMPACT_ATOMS: atom_id res chain seq x y z
N MET A 1 35.60 1.15 42.37
CA MET A 1 34.18 1.14 41.96
C MET A 1 33.93 1.34 40.45
N SER A 2 34.89 1.79 39.61
CA SER A 2 34.64 2.08 38.18
C SER A 2 34.90 0.92 37.18
N LYS A 3 35.54 -0.18 37.61
CA LYS A 3 35.91 -1.28 36.69
C LYS A 3 34.80 -2.32 36.43
N LEU A 4 33.76 -2.37 37.27
CA LEU A 4 32.63 -3.31 37.11
C LEU A 4 31.59 -2.83 36.08
N TYR A 5 31.52 -1.52 35.81
CA TYR A 5 30.53 -0.95 34.89
C TYR A 5 30.90 -1.15 33.40
N SER A 6 32.18 -1.31 33.09
CA SER A 6 32.64 -1.53 31.70
C SER A 6 32.50 -2.98 31.24
N PHE A 7 32.55 -3.95 32.16
CA PHE A 7 32.43 -5.37 31.83
C PHE A 7 31.01 -5.74 31.37
N THR A 8 29.99 -5.28 32.08
CA THR A 8 28.59 -5.56 31.76
C THR A 8 28.14 -4.88 30.45
N TYR A 9 28.74 -3.75 30.08
CA TYR A 9 28.49 -3.10 28.80
C TYR A 9 29.11 -3.87 27.63
N ARG A 10 30.33 -4.41 27.82
CA ARG A 10 31.06 -5.17 26.80
C ARG A 10 30.41 -6.53 26.51
N GLU A 11 29.82 -7.17 27.51
CA GLU A 11 29.06 -8.42 27.30
C GLU A 11 27.73 -8.20 26.55
N ARG A 12 27.01 -7.11 26.82
CA ARG A 12 25.77 -6.77 26.08
C ARG A 12 26.02 -6.47 24.60
N GLU A 13 27.16 -5.90 24.26
CA GLU A 13 27.58 -5.67 22.87
C GLU A 13 27.90 -6.98 22.12
N LYS A 14 28.49 -7.97 22.79
CA LYS A 14 28.79 -9.28 22.18
C LYS A 14 27.51 -10.06 21.85
N GLN A 15 26.50 -10.03 22.72
CA GLN A 15 25.23 -10.72 22.46
C GLN A 15 24.44 -10.11 21.29
N LYS A 16 24.50 -8.78 21.08
CA LYS A 16 23.86 -8.12 19.93
C LYS A 16 24.52 -8.42 18.58
N LYS A 17 25.81 -8.81 18.58
CA LYS A 17 26.51 -9.24 17.35
C LYS A 17 26.22 -10.70 17.01
N ALA A 18 25.98 -11.57 18.00
CA ALA A 18 25.63 -12.97 17.76
C ALA A 18 24.22 -13.17 17.17
N THR A 19 23.28 -12.26 17.44
CA THR A 19 21.89 -12.33 16.91
C THR A 19 21.72 -11.69 15.52
N ASN A 20 22.78 -11.09 14.96
CA ASN A 20 22.77 -10.42 13.65
C ASN A 20 23.66 -11.15 12.63
N THR A 21 23.72 -12.48 12.70
CA THR A 21 24.17 -13.27 11.55
C THR A 21 22.99 -13.39 10.58
N PRO A 22 23.13 -12.90 9.33
CA PRO A 22 22.08 -13.08 8.34
C PRO A 22 21.95 -14.59 8.05
N LYS A 23 20.79 -15.16 8.37
CA LYS A 23 20.42 -16.49 7.84
C LYS A 23 20.53 -16.41 6.32
N LYS A 24 21.49 -17.16 5.77
CA LYS A 24 21.65 -17.41 4.34
C LYS A 24 20.28 -17.84 3.81
N PRO A 25 19.67 -17.11 2.86
CA PRO A 25 18.43 -17.59 2.23
C PRO A 25 18.73 -18.93 1.53
N PRO A 26 17.78 -19.87 1.51
CA PRO A 26 17.95 -21.09 0.72
C PRO A 26 18.22 -20.70 -0.73
N GLU A 27 19.23 -21.34 -1.34
CA GLU A 27 19.52 -21.25 -2.76
C GLU A 27 18.27 -21.69 -3.51
N ILE A 28 17.56 -20.71 -4.09
CA ILE A 28 16.52 -21.00 -5.08
C ILE A 28 17.29 -21.07 -6.39
N GLU A 29 17.44 -22.28 -6.92
CA GLU A 29 17.81 -22.50 -8.31
C GLU A 29 16.92 -21.61 -9.19
N ILE A 30 17.55 -20.65 -9.86
CA ILE A 30 16.89 -19.86 -10.89
C ILE A 30 16.68 -20.82 -12.04
N ILE A 31 15.48 -21.42 -12.10
CA ILE A 31 15.03 -22.10 -13.31
C ILE A 31 14.88 -21.00 -14.36
N GLU A 32 15.87 -20.94 -15.23
CA GLU A 32 15.89 -20.17 -16.46
C GLU A 32 14.67 -20.60 -17.29
N CYS A 33 13.58 -19.83 -17.22
CA CYS A 33 12.43 -20.02 -18.10
C CYS A 33 12.85 -19.64 -19.53
N ARG A 34 13.47 -20.60 -20.23
CA ARG A 34 13.58 -20.58 -21.67
C ARG A 34 12.18 -20.52 -22.24
N LYS A 35 11.93 -19.49 -23.03
CA LYS A 35 10.73 -19.37 -23.88
C LYS A 35 10.80 -20.49 -24.91
N THR A 36 9.97 -21.51 -24.76
CA THR A 36 9.52 -22.32 -25.89
C THR A 36 8.11 -21.86 -26.24
N SER A 37 8.01 -21.17 -27.38
CA SER A 37 6.80 -21.05 -28.16
C SER A 37 6.32 -22.44 -28.59
N ASN A 38 5.00 -22.62 -28.65
CA ASN A 38 4.25 -23.82 -29.06
C ASN A 38 3.97 -24.84 -27.95
N GLU A 39 2.89 -24.61 -27.19
CA GLU A 39 1.87 -25.64 -26.99
C GLU A 39 0.48 -25.00 -27.07
N GLN A 40 -0.31 -25.50 -28.02
CA GLN A 40 -1.73 -25.20 -28.17
C GLN A 40 -2.48 -25.80 -26.97
N SER A 41 -3.02 -24.95 -26.11
CA SER A 41 -4.02 -25.36 -25.13
C SER A 41 -5.41 -25.34 -25.78
N PRO A 42 -6.21 -26.42 -25.72
CA PRO A 42 -7.54 -26.44 -26.30
C PRO A 42 -8.48 -25.51 -25.54
N THR A 43 -9.19 -24.69 -26.31
CA THR A 43 -10.31 -23.86 -25.88
C THR A 43 -11.42 -24.77 -25.37
N ILE A 44 -11.54 -24.92 -24.05
CA ILE A 44 -12.75 -25.48 -23.45
C ILE A 44 -13.79 -24.37 -23.49
N SER A 45 -14.60 -24.41 -24.55
CA SER A 45 -15.83 -23.66 -24.67
C SER A 45 -16.73 -23.96 -23.47
N SER A 46 -17.24 -22.89 -22.89
CA SER A 46 -18.26 -22.88 -21.85
C SER A 46 -19.57 -23.45 -22.41
N SER A 47 -19.76 -24.77 -22.31
CA SER A 47 -21.10 -25.36 -22.42
C SER A 47 -21.86 -25.08 -21.12
N ASN A 48 -22.93 -24.30 -21.25
CA ASN A 48 -23.95 -24.17 -20.24
C ASN A 48 -24.71 -25.50 -20.16
N ASP A 49 -24.29 -26.41 -19.28
CA ASP A 49 -25.11 -27.56 -18.93
C ASP A 49 -26.22 -27.07 -18.00
N ALA A 50 -27.30 -26.58 -18.63
CA ALA A 50 -28.61 -26.54 -18.03
C ALA A 50 -28.98 -27.99 -17.66
N PHE A 51 -28.97 -28.30 -16.37
CA PHE A 51 -29.55 -29.54 -15.85
C PHE A 51 -31.06 -29.47 -16.09
N ASP A 52 -31.48 -30.01 -17.23
CA ASP A 52 -32.86 -30.22 -17.61
C ASP A 52 -33.42 -31.35 -16.74
N PHE A 53 -34.11 -30.97 -15.66
CA PHE A 53 -34.95 -31.90 -14.91
C PHE A 53 -36.19 -32.19 -15.77
N GLY A 54 -36.03 -33.11 -16.73
CA GLY A 54 -37.14 -33.65 -17.49
C GLY A 54 -38.22 -34.20 -16.54
N PRO A 55 -39.51 -34.08 -16.90
CA PRO A 55 -40.59 -34.61 -16.08
C PRO A 55 -40.44 -36.13 -15.96
N SER A 56 -40.51 -36.63 -14.72
CA SER A 56 -40.49 -38.05 -14.40
C SER A 56 -41.46 -38.84 -15.29
N PRO A 57 -41.06 -40.04 -15.76
CA PRO A 57 -41.92 -40.86 -16.58
C PRO A 57 -43.17 -41.29 -15.82
N SER A 58 -44.27 -41.20 -16.56
CA SER A 58 -45.63 -41.65 -16.30
C SER A 58 -45.81 -42.77 -15.26
N ASN A 59 -46.77 -42.53 -14.37
CA ASN A 59 -47.50 -43.57 -13.64
C ASN A 59 -48.14 -44.54 -14.65
N ARG A 60 -47.43 -45.60 -15.03
CA ARG A 60 -48.05 -46.79 -15.60
C ARG A 60 -48.83 -47.48 -14.49
N ARG A 61 -50.16 -47.30 -14.51
CA ARG A 61 -51.09 -48.18 -13.79
C ARG A 61 -50.91 -49.58 -14.37
N SER A 62 -50.26 -50.46 -13.61
CA SER A 62 -50.23 -51.89 -13.90
C SER A 62 -51.67 -52.42 -13.86
N SER A 63 -52.06 -53.12 -14.92
CA SER A 63 -53.32 -53.84 -15.00
C SER A 63 -53.45 -54.81 -13.83
N THR A 64 -54.60 -54.74 -13.15
CA THR A 64 -55.04 -55.72 -12.15
C THR A 64 -55.22 -57.07 -12.81
N SER A 65 -54.21 -57.94 -12.69
CA SER A 65 -54.40 -59.40 -12.81
C SER A 65 -54.81 -59.93 -11.43
N PRO A 66 -55.83 -60.80 -11.32
CA PRO A 66 -56.48 -61.08 -10.03
C PRO A 66 -55.70 -62.05 -9.12
N ASN A 67 -54.48 -62.50 -9.47
CA ASN A 67 -53.73 -63.49 -8.68
C ASN A 67 -52.22 -63.20 -8.61
N GLN A 68 -51.82 -62.03 -8.09
CA GLN A 68 -50.44 -61.80 -7.67
C GLN A 68 -50.37 -61.61 -6.15
N LEU A 69 -49.63 -62.50 -5.49
CA LEU A 69 -49.41 -62.50 -4.05
C LEU A 69 -48.40 -61.39 -3.72
N PHE A 70 -48.87 -60.25 -3.20
CA PHE A 70 -48.02 -59.13 -2.81
C PHE A 70 -47.37 -59.40 -1.45
N VAL A 71 -46.12 -59.87 -1.46
CA VAL A 71 -45.32 -59.99 -0.22
C VAL A 71 -44.75 -58.62 0.13
N LYS A 72 -45.35 -57.94 1.10
CA LYS A 72 -44.87 -56.65 1.62
C LYS A 72 -43.70 -56.88 2.59
N LEU A 73 -42.49 -56.96 2.04
CA LEU A 73 -41.26 -57.04 2.83
C LEU A 73 -41.02 -55.70 3.56
N GLN A 74 -41.08 -55.72 4.89
CA GLN A 74 -40.71 -54.56 5.71
C GLN A 74 -39.22 -54.62 6.04
N PHE A 75 -38.42 -53.87 5.29
CA PHE A 75 -37.00 -53.71 5.62
C PHE A 75 -36.84 -52.66 6.73
N PRO A 76 -36.12 -52.96 7.82
CA PRO A 76 -35.83 -51.95 8.84
C PRO A 76 -34.99 -50.84 8.23
N LYS A 77 -35.51 -49.61 8.27
CA LYS A 77 -34.80 -48.41 7.78
C LYS A 77 -33.50 -48.26 8.59
N LYS A 78 -32.36 -48.62 8.00
CA LYS A 78 -31.04 -48.39 8.61
C LYS A 78 -30.90 -46.89 8.91
N LYS A 79 -30.50 -46.53 10.14
CA LYS A 79 -30.31 -45.14 10.56
C LYS A 79 -29.21 -44.49 9.70
N HIS A 80 -29.60 -43.68 8.72
CA HIS A 80 -28.70 -42.99 7.76
C HIS A 80 -27.83 -41.86 8.38
N THR A 81 -27.84 -41.69 9.70
CA THR A 81 -27.28 -40.53 10.42
C THR A 81 -25.76 -40.40 10.30
N VAL A 82 -25.01 -41.50 10.13
CA VAL A 82 -23.55 -41.45 10.00
C VAL A 82 -23.13 -40.86 8.65
N ARG A 83 -23.84 -41.23 7.57
CA ARG A 83 -23.55 -40.79 6.19
C ARG A 83 -23.93 -39.31 5.97
N THR A 84 -24.95 -38.81 6.66
CA THR A 84 -25.33 -37.39 6.59
C THR A 84 -24.31 -36.48 7.29
N ASN A 85 -23.72 -36.94 8.39
CA ASN A 85 -22.70 -36.18 9.11
C ASN A 85 -21.37 -36.07 8.36
N THR A 86 -20.93 -37.14 7.68
CA THR A 86 -19.71 -37.10 6.85
C THR A 86 -19.90 -36.22 5.61
N LEU A 87 -21.06 -36.30 4.95
CA LEU A 87 -21.42 -35.43 3.82
C LEU A 87 -21.45 -33.94 4.24
N LYS A 88 -22.04 -33.63 5.39
CA LYS A 88 -22.06 -32.26 5.94
C LYS A 88 -20.65 -31.73 6.22
N LYS A 89 -19.76 -32.57 6.78
CA LYS A 89 -18.34 -32.20 7.00
C LYS A 89 -17.61 -31.93 5.67
N ALA A 90 -17.83 -32.77 4.66
CA ALA A 90 -17.24 -32.57 3.33
C ALA A 90 -17.73 -31.27 2.67
N ASN A 91 -19.05 -31.00 2.71
CA ASN A 91 -19.63 -29.77 2.17
C ASN A 91 -19.10 -28.51 2.88
N ASN A 92 -18.96 -28.56 4.21
CA ASN A 92 -18.34 -27.47 4.97
C ASN A 92 -16.88 -27.26 4.57
N LYS A 93 -16.12 -28.33 4.32
CA LYS A 93 -14.72 -28.22 3.87
C LYS A 93 -14.63 -27.61 2.47
N ILE A 94 -15.51 -28.00 1.55
CA ILE A 94 -15.61 -27.41 0.21
C ILE A 94 -15.88 -25.91 0.31
N TYR A 95 -16.81 -25.50 1.19
CA TYR A 95 -17.11 -24.09 1.41
C TYR A 95 -15.89 -23.31 1.94
N GLN A 96 -15.19 -23.86 2.94
CA GLN A 96 -13.96 -23.25 3.49
C GLN A 96 -12.89 -23.07 2.41
N LEU A 97 -12.64 -24.11 1.61
CA LEU A 97 -11.65 -24.06 0.53
C LEU A 97 -12.02 -23.02 -0.54
N ARG A 98 -13.30 -22.88 -0.88
CA ARG A 98 -13.78 -21.84 -1.81
C ARG A 98 -13.50 -20.43 -1.28
N GLU A 99 -13.75 -20.19 0.01
CA GLU A 99 -13.46 -18.90 0.64
C GLU A 99 -11.95 -18.62 0.75
N GLU A 100 -11.12 -19.64 1.02
CA GLU A 100 -9.66 -19.52 0.99
C GLU A 100 -9.14 -19.17 -0.41
N ILE A 101 -9.61 -19.86 -1.45
CA ILE A 101 -9.27 -19.55 -2.84
C ILE A 101 -9.63 -18.09 -3.18
N LYS A 102 -10.81 -17.63 -2.76
CA LYS A 102 -11.25 -16.25 -2.97
C LYS A 102 -10.35 -15.24 -2.25
N LYS A 103 -9.92 -15.53 -1.01
CA LYS A 103 -8.96 -14.70 -0.26
C LYS A 103 -7.59 -14.66 -0.96
N LEU A 104 -7.08 -15.80 -1.39
CA LEU A 104 -5.80 -15.90 -2.11
C LEU A 104 -5.83 -15.16 -3.44
N LYS A 105 -6.91 -15.29 -4.23
CA LYS A 105 -7.09 -14.52 -5.48
C LYS A 105 -7.07 -13.01 -5.23
N LYS A 106 -7.74 -12.53 -4.17
CA LYS A 106 -7.69 -11.12 -3.76
C LYS A 106 -6.28 -10.68 -3.35
N ALA A 107 -5.55 -11.51 -2.60
CA ALA A 107 -4.18 -11.23 -2.18
C ALA A 107 -3.22 -11.16 -3.38
N LYS A 108 -3.30 -12.13 -4.29
CA LYS A 108 -2.52 -12.16 -5.55
C LYS A 108 -2.73 -10.88 -6.36
N ARG A 109 -3.99 -10.48 -6.60
CA ARG A 109 -4.32 -9.25 -7.33
C ARG A 109 -3.77 -7.98 -6.64
N LYS A 110 -3.78 -7.93 -5.31
CA LYS A 110 -3.18 -6.81 -4.55
C LYS A 110 -1.66 -6.78 -4.73
N TYR A 111 -1.02 -7.94 -4.70
CA TYR A 111 0.43 -8.05 -4.89
C TYR A 111 0.85 -7.68 -6.31
N GLU A 112 0.16 -8.17 -7.33
CA GLU A 112 0.39 -7.81 -8.74
C GLU A 112 0.28 -6.30 -8.96
N LYS A 113 -0.78 -5.66 -8.47
CA LYS A 113 -0.93 -4.19 -8.52
C LYS A 113 0.21 -3.46 -7.79
N ARG A 114 0.73 -4.02 -6.71
CA ARG A 114 1.87 -3.46 -5.99
C ARG A 114 3.15 -3.56 -6.82
N CYS A 115 3.42 -4.71 -7.42
CA CYS A 115 4.53 -4.91 -8.34
C CYS A 115 4.43 -3.96 -9.54
N GLU A 116 3.26 -3.84 -10.17
CA GLU A 116 3.01 -2.93 -11.29
C GLU A 116 3.29 -1.46 -10.92
N ARG A 117 2.89 -1.02 -9.73
CA ARG A 117 3.19 0.34 -9.24
C ARG A 117 4.67 0.56 -8.98
N MET A 118 5.40 -0.49 -8.61
CA MET A 118 6.84 -0.42 -8.39
C MET A 118 7.60 -0.44 -9.72
N THR A 119 7.16 -1.20 -10.72
CA THR A 119 7.80 -1.24 -12.04
C THR A 119 7.50 0.01 -12.87
N LYS A 120 6.30 0.60 -12.76
CA LYS A 120 5.96 1.90 -13.36
C LYS A 120 6.77 3.05 -12.76
N LYS A 121 7.20 2.93 -11.51
CA LYS A 121 8.21 3.80 -10.92
C LYS A 121 9.58 3.32 -11.40
N LYS A 122 9.92 3.62 -12.65
CA LYS A 122 11.29 3.41 -13.15
C LYS A 122 12.25 3.92 -12.07
N PRO A 123 13.21 3.12 -11.57
CA PRO A 123 14.29 3.67 -10.78
C PRO A 123 14.94 4.77 -11.65
N PRO A 124 15.35 5.91 -11.07
CA PRO A 124 16.08 6.90 -11.85
C PRO A 124 17.29 6.18 -12.44
N THR A 125 17.33 6.08 -13.77
CA THR A 125 18.48 5.57 -14.51
C THR A 125 19.69 6.37 -14.04
N VAL A 126 20.84 5.73 -13.84
CA VAL A 126 22.05 6.33 -13.23
C VAL A 126 22.51 7.61 -13.96
N GLU A 127 22.09 7.83 -15.20
CA GLU A 127 22.33 9.06 -15.98
C GLU A 127 21.43 10.25 -15.56
N SER A 128 20.28 10.00 -14.93
CA SER A 128 19.39 11.03 -14.36
C SER A 128 19.81 11.48 -12.96
N THR A 129 20.97 11.06 -12.45
CA THR A 129 21.47 11.46 -11.13
C THR A 129 22.02 12.88 -11.10
N ILE A 130 22.19 13.51 -12.27
CA ILE A 130 22.43 14.95 -12.40
C ILE A 130 21.07 15.68 -12.50
N ILE A 131 20.16 15.45 -11.54
CA ILE A 131 19.13 16.45 -11.29
C ILE A 131 19.89 17.63 -10.70
N THR A 132 20.21 18.61 -11.54
CA THR A 132 20.71 19.91 -11.09
C THR A 132 19.78 20.40 -9.99
N GLN A 133 20.34 20.89 -8.89
CA GLN A 133 19.58 21.33 -7.70
C GLN A 133 18.46 22.35 -7.99
N GLU A 134 18.42 22.88 -9.22
CA GLU A 134 17.44 23.81 -9.73
C GLU A 134 16.09 23.18 -10.09
N GLU A 135 16.03 21.90 -10.46
CA GLU A 135 14.76 21.23 -10.81
C GLU A 135 14.06 20.58 -9.61
N MET A 136 14.72 20.56 -8.45
CA MET A 136 14.18 19.94 -7.24
C MET A 136 13.10 20.81 -6.61
N THR A 137 11.98 20.19 -6.21
CA THR A 137 10.99 20.86 -5.35
C THR A 137 11.65 21.33 -4.04
N PRO A 138 11.19 22.44 -3.43
CA PRO A 138 11.78 22.95 -2.18
C PRO A 138 11.91 21.90 -1.07
N LYS A 139 10.94 20.99 -0.95
CA LYS A 139 10.98 19.88 0.03
C LYS A 139 12.10 18.88 -0.28
N SER A 140 12.22 18.47 -1.54
CA SER A 140 13.25 17.52 -1.96
C SER A 140 14.64 18.14 -1.84
N LYS A 141 14.77 19.42 -2.21
CA LYS A 141 16.00 20.20 -2.08
C LYS A 141 16.46 20.31 -0.62
N THR A 142 15.56 20.68 0.29
CA THR A 142 15.86 20.68 1.73
C THR A 142 16.31 19.30 2.22
N LYS A 143 15.62 18.21 1.82
CA LYS A 143 16.03 16.85 2.22
C LYS A 143 17.42 16.49 1.69
N HIS A 144 17.77 16.96 0.50
CA HIS A 144 19.08 16.75 -0.10
C HIS A 144 20.16 17.52 0.63
N GLU A 145 19.98 18.83 0.87
CA GLU A 145 20.90 19.68 1.63
C GLU A 145 21.17 19.11 3.03
N LEU A 146 20.11 18.63 3.72
CA LEU A 146 20.25 18.02 5.04
C LEU A 146 21.05 16.72 5.01
N ARG A 147 20.88 15.91 3.96
CA ARG A 147 21.67 14.69 3.76
C ARG A 147 23.13 15.02 3.45
N GLN A 148 23.37 16.03 2.61
CA GLN A 148 24.73 16.51 2.31
C GLN A 148 25.42 17.03 3.57
N ALA A 149 24.68 17.70 4.47
CA ALA A 149 25.18 18.14 5.76
C ALA A 149 25.40 16.99 6.79
N GLY A 150 25.20 15.73 6.40
CA GLY A 150 25.33 14.56 7.28
C GLY A 150 24.23 14.43 8.34
N ILE A 151 23.15 15.21 8.23
CA ILE A 151 22.08 15.23 9.23
C ILE A 151 21.03 14.15 8.88
N SER A 152 20.91 13.15 9.74
CA SER A 152 19.84 12.15 9.63
C SER A 152 18.47 12.77 9.92
N SER A 153 17.47 12.43 9.11
CA SER A 153 16.09 12.92 9.25
C SER A 153 15.46 12.64 10.62
N LYS A 154 15.96 11.63 11.35
CA LYS A 154 15.47 11.27 12.69
C LYS A 154 15.95 12.23 13.79
N ARG A 155 17.07 12.91 13.59
CA ARG A 155 17.69 13.79 14.61
C ARG A 155 17.28 15.25 14.47
N MET A 156 16.47 15.58 13.46
CA MET A 156 16.24 16.97 13.09
C MET A 156 14.97 17.54 13.72
N LYS A 157 15.09 18.75 14.29
CA LYS A 157 13.94 19.49 14.81
C LYS A 157 13.01 19.91 13.65
N PRO A 158 11.70 19.64 13.72
CA PRO A 158 10.75 19.98 12.66
C PRO A 158 10.70 21.49 12.33
N SER A 159 11.00 22.34 13.32
CA SER A 159 11.07 23.79 13.12
C SER A 159 12.17 24.18 12.12
N ILE A 160 13.36 23.59 12.25
CA ILE A 160 14.51 23.84 11.37
C ILE A 160 14.18 23.36 9.95
N VAL A 161 13.55 22.19 9.82
CA VAL A 161 13.16 21.62 8.51
C VAL A 161 12.24 22.61 7.78
N LYS A 162 11.23 23.09 8.48
CA LYS A 162 10.26 24.02 7.90
C LYS A 162 10.88 25.39 7.59
N LYS A 163 11.81 25.90 8.40
CA LYS A 163 12.56 27.13 8.09
C LYS A 163 13.34 26.96 6.78
N LEU A 164 14.03 25.84 6.62
CA LEU A 164 14.83 25.55 5.43
C LEU A 164 13.95 25.34 4.18
N ILE A 165 12.81 24.64 4.31
CA ILE A 165 11.83 24.51 3.22
C ILE A 165 11.29 25.89 2.81
N MET A 166 10.99 26.76 3.78
CA MET A 166 10.49 28.10 3.51
C MET A 166 11.54 28.94 2.77
N SER A 167 12.79 28.92 3.23
CA SER A 167 13.91 29.59 2.57
C SER A 167 14.06 29.14 1.12
N ASN A 168 14.13 27.82 0.89
CA ASN A 168 14.27 27.26 -0.45
C ASN A 168 13.08 27.58 -1.36
N ALA A 169 11.87 27.64 -0.81
CA ALA A 169 10.69 28.02 -1.59
C ALA A 169 10.71 29.48 -2.03
N ILE A 170 11.15 30.39 -1.15
CA ILE A 170 11.31 31.82 -1.49
C ILE A 170 12.42 31.99 -2.53
N ILE A 171 13.57 31.34 -2.33
CA ILE A 171 14.69 31.37 -3.28
C ILE A 171 14.25 30.88 -4.66
N ASN A 172 13.48 29.78 -4.73
CA ASN A 172 12.98 29.26 -6.00
C ASN A 172 12.04 30.25 -6.70
N GLU A 173 11.11 30.87 -5.98
CA GLU A 173 10.22 31.89 -6.58
C GLU A 173 11.01 33.09 -7.11
N VAL A 174 12.02 33.56 -6.37
CA VAL A 174 12.91 34.65 -6.81
C VAL A 174 13.75 34.25 -8.02
N LYS A 175 14.22 33.00 -8.09
CA LYS A 175 14.97 32.50 -9.26
C LYS A 175 14.09 32.37 -10.49
N GLU A 176 12.90 31.78 -10.36
CA GLU A 176 11.94 31.64 -11.47
C GLU A 176 11.57 32.99 -12.08
N THR A 177 11.43 34.01 -11.24
CA THR A 177 11.04 35.34 -11.68
C THR A 177 12.18 36.13 -12.29
N LYS A 178 13.41 35.99 -11.76
CA LYS A 178 14.62 36.49 -12.45
C LYS A 178 14.80 35.89 -13.85
N ARG A 179 14.42 34.63 -14.06
CA ARG A 179 14.48 33.98 -15.39
C ARG A 179 13.47 34.55 -16.38
N LEU A 180 12.27 34.91 -15.92
CA LEU A 180 11.19 35.42 -16.78
C LEU A 180 11.27 36.94 -17.02
N ASN A 181 11.97 37.69 -16.17
CA ASN A 181 12.32 39.11 -16.27
C ASN A 181 11.25 40.05 -16.89
N THR A 182 9.98 39.80 -16.57
CA THR A 182 8.83 40.58 -17.06
C THR A 182 8.15 41.29 -15.88
N GLU A 183 7.53 42.45 -16.08
CA GLU A 183 6.80 43.16 -15.01
C GLU A 183 5.69 42.29 -14.36
N GLU A 184 5.02 41.46 -15.14
CA GLU A 184 4.05 40.48 -14.62
C GLU A 184 4.69 39.44 -13.69
N SER A 185 5.94 39.04 -13.98
CA SER A 185 6.68 38.11 -13.13
C SER A 185 7.07 38.75 -11.80
N LYS A 186 7.44 40.04 -11.78
CA LYS A 186 7.70 40.78 -10.53
C LYS A 186 6.44 40.87 -9.66
N ARG A 187 5.29 41.17 -10.27
CA ARG A 187 3.98 41.15 -9.59
C ARG A 187 3.67 39.76 -9.03
N ARG A 188 3.99 38.69 -9.77
CA ARG A 188 3.81 37.30 -9.32
C ARG A 188 4.64 36.96 -8.08
N ILE A 189 5.86 37.48 -7.92
CA ILE A 189 6.65 37.32 -6.67
C ILE A 189 5.89 37.97 -5.52
N LEU A 190 5.47 39.22 -5.69
CA LEU A 190 4.73 39.95 -4.64
C LEU A 190 3.49 39.15 -4.25
N TYR A 191 2.70 38.69 -5.21
CA TYR A 191 1.55 37.85 -4.87
C TYR A 191 1.95 36.47 -4.32
N GLY A 192 3.00 35.81 -4.78
CA GLY A 192 3.40 34.48 -4.30
C GLY A 192 3.93 34.50 -2.86
N VAL A 193 4.82 35.46 -2.60
CA VAL A 193 5.54 35.64 -1.34
C VAL A 193 4.73 36.49 -0.37
N VAL A 194 4.32 37.70 -0.77
CA VAL A 194 3.64 38.68 0.11
C VAL A 194 2.20 38.27 0.40
N SER A 195 1.43 37.76 -0.58
CA SER A 195 0.07 37.25 -0.28
C SER A 195 0.08 35.90 0.48
N GLY A 196 1.28 35.33 0.71
CA GLY A 196 1.48 34.14 1.52
C GLY A 196 1.05 32.83 0.88
N LYS A 197 0.92 32.76 -0.47
CA LYS A 197 0.63 31.51 -1.19
C LYS A 197 1.69 30.45 -0.89
N ILE A 198 2.97 30.83 -0.91
CA ILE A 198 4.10 29.94 -0.56
C ILE A 198 4.00 29.49 0.90
N ILE A 199 3.71 30.42 1.81
CA ILE A 199 3.59 30.16 3.26
C ILE A 199 2.45 29.16 3.53
N LYS A 200 1.32 29.29 2.83
CA LYS A 200 0.18 28.36 2.90
C LYS A 200 0.53 26.99 2.31
N LYS A 201 1.10 26.94 1.10
CA LYS A 201 1.47 25.69 0.39
C LYS A 201 2.38 24.79 1.21
N TYR A 202 3.35 25.38 1.91
CA TYR A 202 4.32 24.64 2.74
C TYR A 202 3.97 24.64 4.24
N ARG A 203 2.82 25.20 4.64
CA ARG A 203 2.33 25.25 6.03
C ARG A 203 3.35 25.88 7.00
N CYS A 204 3.95 26.99 6.57
CA CYS A 204 4.99 27.72 7.31
C CYS A 204 4.45 28.90 8.14
N MET A 205 3.13 29.08 8.23
CA MET A 205 2.50 30.18 9.00
C MET A 205 3.03 30.29 10.42
N SER A 206 3.16 29.16 11.13
CA SER A 206 3.63 29.13 12.51
C SER A 206 5.08 29.60 12.69
N ILE A 207 5.87 29.58 11.63
CA ILE A 207 7.25 30.11 11.65
C ILE A 207 7.20 31.61 11.46
N VAL A 208 6.47 32.07 10.44
CA VAL A 208 6.33 33.49 10.15
C VAL A 208 5.74 34.24 11.35
N GLU A 209 4.72 33.68 12.01
CA GLU A 209 4.15 34.26 13.23
C GLU A 209 5.16 34.36 14.37
N LYS A 210 6.10 33.41 14.48
CA LYS A 210 7.15 33.43 15.53
C LYS A 210 8.26 34.42 15.22
N GLU A 211 8.71 34.50 13.98
CA GLU A 211 9.79 35.40 13.57
C GLU A 211 9.33 36.86 13.49
N MET A 212 8.11 37.11 13.01
CA MET A 212 7.59 38.46 12.82
C MET A 212 6.75 38.96 14.00
N ALA A 213 6.48 38.12 15.00
CA ALA A 213 5.51 38.38 16.08
C ALA A 213 4.08 38.77 15.63
N LEU A 214 3.79 38.66 14.32
CA LEU A 214 2.51 38.99 13.71
C LEU A 214 1.58 37.78 13.77
N SER A 215 1.01 37.49 14.95
CA SER A 215 -0.02 36.47 15.08
C SER A 215 -1.36 36.97 14.56
N ARG A 216 -2.09 36.12 13.81
CA ARG A 216 -3.49 36.42 13.43
C ARG A 216 -4.38 36.72 14.63
N LYS A 217 -4.14 36.07 15.77
CA LYS A 217 -4.89 36.31 17.01
C LYS A 217 -4.61 37.69 17.57
N SER A 218 -3.36 38.16 17.46
CA SER A 218 -2.97 39.52 17.88
C SER A 218 -3.62 40.57 16.98
N LEU A 219 -3.51 40.41 15.65
CA LEU A 219 -4.10 41.34 14.69
C LEU A 219 -5.63 41.43 14.83
N ARG A 220 -6.32 40.30 15.02
CA ARG A 220 -7.77 40.28 15.25
C ARG A 220 -8.16 41.03 16.52
N ARG A 221 -7.38 40.91 17.61
CA ARG A 221 -7.62 41.63 18.86
C ARG A 221 -7.41 43.14 18.72
N ASN A 222 -6.40 43.56 17.97
CA ASN A 222 -6.14 44.98 17.75
C ASN A 222 -7.21 45.61 16.86
N ASN A 223 -7.65 44.91 15.81
CA ASN A 223 -8.72 45.39 14.94
C ASN A 223 -10.08 45.44 15.67
N SER A 224 -10.36 44.53 16.60
CA SER A 224 -11.59 44.61 17.42
C SER A 224 -11.57 45.72 18.46
N LYS A 225 -10.40 46.23 18.84
CA LYS A 225 -10.26 47.35 19.80
C LYS A 225 -10.38 48.72 19.13
N ASN A 226 -10.02 48.83 17.85
CA ASN A 226 -10.14 50.08 17.08
C ASN A 226 -11.54 50.29 16.47
N LEU A 227 -12.51 49.43 16.81
CA LEU A 227 -13.90 49.47 16.33
C LEU A 227 -14.90 49.77 17.46
N GLN A 228 -14.38 50.19 18.63
CA GLN A 228 -15.13 50.77 19.75
C GLN A 228 -14.70 52.22 19.92
#